data_AF-A0A944XFR5-F1
#
_entry.id   AF-A0A944XFR5-F1
#
_cell.length_a   1.000
_cell.length_b   1.000
_cell.length_c   1.000
_cell.angle_alpha   90.00
_cell.angle_beta   90.00
_cell.angle_gamma   90.00
#
_symmetry.space_group_name_H-M   'P 1'
#
loop_
_entity.id
_entity.type
_entity.pdbx_description
1 polymer ?
#
loop_
_entity_poly.entity_id
_entity_poly.type
_entity_poly.pdbx_seq_one_letter_code
_entity_poly.pdbx_strand_id
1 'polypeptide(L)'
;MAAGPNLLGPIRLWPTLSTFSPARQPGTALLPISHRRGPFLLLHTPTPFPPMKEDAMTADPIHMLKAAIPTLLTISKTAEHLQVSTKTVRRWIDSGDLVAHRIGRQLRISEPDLQAFIRVRRDA
;
A
#
# COMPACT_ATOMS: atom_id res chain seq x y z
N MET A 1 -40.13 30.03 24.61
CA MET A 1 -39.49 29.93 25.94
C MET A 1 -39.22 28.45 26.18
N ALA A 2 -38.04 27.94 26.49
CA ALA A 2 -36.69 28.48 26.63
C ALA A 2 -35.71 27.28 26.51
N ALA A 3 -34.46 27.57 26.10
CA ALA A 3 -33.19 26.87 26.37
C ALA A 3 -33.12 25.33 26.32
N GLY A 4 -32.21 24.68 25.59
CA GLY A 4 -31.04 25.14 24.87
C GLY A 4 -30.29 23.94 24.26
N PRO A 5 -29.38 24.16 23.30
CA PRO A 5 -28.59 23.09 22.66
C PRO A 5 -27.42 22.65 23.56
N ASN A 6 -27.33 21.35 23.83
CA ASN A 6 -26.22 20.75 24.56
C ASN A 6 -25.08 20.45 23.58
N LEU A 7 -24.26 21.46 23.32
CA LEU A 7 -22.91 21.36 22.79
C LEU A 7 -21.94 21.52 23.97
N LEU A 8 -20.71 20.99 23.82
CA LEU A 8 -19.58 20.88 24.78
C LEU A 8 -19.45 19.45 25.34
N GLY A 9 -18.42 18.63 25.09
CA GLY A 9 -17.16 18.74 24.33
C GLY A 9 -16.25 17.57 24.77
N PRO A 10 -15.38 17.01 23.91
CA PRO A 10 -14.38 16.03 24.33
C PRO A 10 -13.08 16.74 24.72
N ILE A 11 -12.75 16.78 26.02
CA ILE A 11 -11.43 17.27 26.46
C ILE A 11 -10.48 16.08 26.51
N ARG A 12 -9.67 15.98 25.46
CA ARG A 12 -8.48 15.13 25.36
C ARG A 12 -7.48 15.54 26.43
N LEU A 13 -7.22 14.66 27.38
CA LEU A 13 -6.12 14.79 28.33
C LEU A 13 -4.87 14.13 27.72
N TRP A 14 -3.95 14.93 27.20
CA TRP A 14 -2.56 14.53 27.00
C TRP A 14 -1.66 15.48 27.79
N PRO A 15 -0.78 14.93 28.63
CA PRO A 15 0.55 15.50 28.72
C PRO A 15 1.61 14.40 28.85
N THR A 16 2.52 14.31 27.89
CA THR A 16 3.85 13.77 28.15
C THR A 16 4.86 14.69 27.49
N LEU A 17 5.48 15.54 28.30
CA LEU A 17 6.75 16.15 27.99
C LEU A 17 7.73 15.02 27.66
N SER A 18 8.26 15.00 26.44
CA SER A 18 9.50 14.29 26.15
C SER A 18 10.43 15.24 25.42
N THR A 19 11.14 16.00 26.25
CA THR A 19 12.44 16.58 25.94
C THR A 19 13.38 15.44 25.57
N PHE A 20 13.68 15.25 24.29
CA PHE A 20 14.95 14.62 23.91
C PHE A 20 15.40 15.06 22.51
N SER A 21 16.18 16.14 22.49
CA SER A 21 17.11 16.46 21.41
C SER A 21 18.37 15.62 21.63
N PRO A 22 18.91 15.02 20.56
CA PRO A 22 20.36 15.02 20.45
C PRO A 22 20.83 15.52 19.09
N ALA A 23 21.93 16.24 19.19
CA ALA A 23 22.61 16.98 18.15
C ALA A 23 23.38 16.08 17.16
N ARG A 24 23.57 16.63 15.95
CA ARG A 24 24.87 16.78 15.26
C ARG A 24 25.68 15.52 14.94
N GLN A 25 25.78 15.22 13.65
CA GLN A 25 27.01 14.73 13.04
C GLN A 25 27.29 15.47 11.71
N PRO A 26 28.41 16.21 11.59
CA PRO A 26 28.97 16.65 10.33
C PRO A 26 30.08 15.69 9.90
N GLY A 27 30.20 15.41 8.59
CA GLY A 27 31.24 14.52 8.09
C GLY A 27 31.33 14.46 6.57
N THR A 28 31.62 15.60 5.95
CA THR A 28 32.09 15.68 4.56
C THR A 28 33.47 15.04 4.48
N ALA A 29 33.63 13.99 3.68
CA ALA A 29 34.93 13.47 3.27
C ALA A 29 34.97 13.35 1.75
N LEU A 30 35.55 14.38 1.13
CA LEU A 30 35.98 14.40 -0.26
C LEU A 30 37.18 13.46 -0.41
N LEU A 31 37.14 12.54 -1.37
CA LEU A 31 38.33 11.80 -1.81
C LEU A 31 38.88 12.40 -3.11
N PRO A 32 40.20 12.50 -3.25
CA PRO A 32 40.85 13.21 -4.35
C PRO A 32 40.92 12.39 -5.64
N ILE A 33 40.81 13.14 -6.73
CA ILE A 33 41.16 12.78 -8.10
C ILE A 33 42.65 12.40 -8.14
N SER A 34 42.96 11.19 -8.62
CA SER A 34 44.32 10.85 -9.04
C SER A 34 44.29 10.15 -10.40
N HIS A 35 44.89 10.84 -11.38
CA HIS A 35 45.30 10.33 -12.68
C HIS A 35 46.37 9.21 -12.55
N ARG A 36 46.28 8.18 -13.40
CA ARG A 36 47.39 7.39 -13.99
C ARG A 36 46.79 6.52 -15.12
N ARG A 37 46.96 6.81 -16.42
CA ARG A 37 48.10 6.55 -17.35
C ARG A 37 48.49 5.07 -17.54
N GLY A 38 47.86 4.43 -18.55
CA GLY A 38 48.37 3.44 -19.55
C GLY A 38 48.81 2.03 -19.09
N PRO A 39 49.11 1.06 -20.00
CA PRO A 39 48.85 0.95 -21.44
C PRO A 39 48.07 -0.33 -21.85
N PHE A 40 47.69 -0.36 -23.13
CA PHE A 40 47.18 -1.48 -23.94
C PHE A 40 48.01 -2.78 -23.77
N LEU A 41 47.37 -3.97 -23.73
CA LEU A 41 47.72 -5.17 -24.52
C LEU A 41 46.75 -6.36 -24.25
N LEU A 42 46.56 -7.15 -25.31
CA LEU A 42 45.53 -8.15 -25.58
C LEU A 42 45.37 -9.28 -24.54
N LEU A 43 44.11 -9.57 -24.16
CA LEU A 43 43.59 -10.93 -24.02
C LEU A 43 42.09 -10.94 -24.38
N HIS A 44 41.70 -11.76 -25.35
CA HIS A 44 40.30 -12.05 -25.67
C HIS A 44 39.72 -13.00 -24.61
N THR A 45 39.69 -12.63 -23.35
CA THR A 45 38.84 -13.35 -22.41
C THR A 45 37.43 -12.83 -22.64
N PRO A 46 36.46 -13.63 -23.15
CA PRO A 46 35.06 -13.25 -22.98
C PRO A 46 34.89 -13.18 -21.47
N THR A 47 34.78 -11.97 -20.96
CA THR A 47 34.58 -11.75 -19.54
C THR A 47 33.32 -12.54 -19.19
N PRO A 48 33.36 -13.52 -18.28
CA PRO A 48 32.11 -14.03 -17.72
C PRO A 48 31.42 -12.80 -17.17
N PHE A 49 30.18 -12.56 -17.62
CA PHE A 49 29.36 -11.49 -17.10
C PHE A 49 29.55 -11.48 -15.58
N PRO A 50 29.96 -10.34 -14.97
CA PRO A 50 30.01 -10.27 -13.52
C PRO A 50 28.64 -10.78 -13.01
N PRO A 51 28.56 -11.58 -11.92
CA PRO A 51 27.28 -11.76 -11.25
C PRO A 51 26.86 -10.37 -10.78
N MET A 52 26.10 -9.69 -11.63
CA MET A 52 25.44 -8.45 -11.31
C MET A 52 24.59 -8.81 -10.12
N LYS A 53 24.86 -8.20 -8.97
CA LYS A 53 24.11 -8.40 -7.74
C LYS A 53 22.62 -8.42 -8.08
N GLU A 54 22.06 -9.62 -8.09
CA GLU A 54 20.65 -9.91 -8.36
C GLU A 54 19.74 -9.30 -7.27
N ASP A 55 20.32 -8.73 -6.22
CA ASP A 55 19.62 -8.13 -5.10
C ASP A 55 19.04 -6.72 -5.37
N ALA A 56 19.40 -6.05 -6.47
CA ALA A 56 19.12 -4.62 -6.64
C ALA A 56 18.36 -4.21 -7.92
N MET A 57 17.72 -5.13 -8.65
CA MET A 57 17.04 -4.80 -9.91
C MET A 57 15.79 -5.66 -10.19
N THR A 58 14.79 -5.61 -9.32
CA THR A 58 13.47 -6.24 -9.57
C THR A 58 12.32 -5.47 -8.92
N ALA A 59 12.43 -4.15 -8.83
CA ALA A 59 11.22 -3.34 -8.76
C ALA A 59 10.66 -3.25 -10.19
N ASP A 60 9.97 -4.30 -10.63
CA ASP A 60 9.30 -4.32 -11.93
C ASP A 60 8.42 -3.06 -12.04
N PRO A 61 8.73 -2.09 -12.93
CA PRO A 61 7.98 -0.83 -13.00
C PRO A 61 6.50 -1.06 -13.37
N ILE A 62 6.19 -2.22 -13.94
CA ILE A 62 4.85 -2.68 -14.26
C ILE A 62 4.02 -2.96 -12.99
N HIS A 63 4.64 -3.38 -11.89
CA HIS A 63 3.94 -3.63 -10.62
C HIS A 63 3.50 -2.34 -9.91
N MET A 64 4.22 -1.21 -10.07
CA MET A 64 3.78 0.06 -9.50
C MET A 64 2.59 0.68 -10.25
N LEU A 65 2.49 0.45 -11.57
CA LEU A 65 1.34 0.90 -12.37
C LEU A 65 0.06 0.08 -12.09
N LYS A 66 0.21 -1.13 -11.54
CA LYS A 66 -0.91 -2.01 -11.14
C LYS A 66 -1.80 -1.39 -10.05
N ALA A 67 -1.31 -0.38 -9.34
CA ALA A 67 -2.04 0.29 -8.25
C ALA A 67 -3.21 1.20 -8.72
N ALA A 68 -3.27 1.59 -10.00
CA ALA A 68 -4.33 2.47 -10.49
C ALA A 68 -5.67 1.73 -10.76
N ILE A 69 -5.55 0.44 -11.02
CA ILE A 69 -6.55 -0.62 -11.27
C ILE A 69 -7.17 -1.33 -10.05
N PRO A 70 -8.21 -0.88 -9.34
CA PRO A 70 -8.77 -1.70 -8.27
C PRO A 70 -9.23 -3.06 -8.81
N THR A 71 -8.74 -4.14 -8.21
CA THR A 71 -9.14 -5.51 -8.56
C THR A 71 -10.64 -5.67 -8.33
N LEU A 72 -11.35 -6.16 -9.36
CA LEU A 72 -12.79 -6.37 -9.31
C LEU A 72 -13.11 -7.86 -9.12
N LEU A 73 -13.76 -8.19 -8.02
CA LEU A 73 -14.19 -9.52 -7.66
C LEU A 73 -15.62 -9.82 -8.16
N THR A 74 -15.89 -11.08 -8.43
CA THR A 74 -17.26 -11.58 -8.65
C THR A 74 -17.92 -11.91 -7.31
N ILE A 75 -19.26 -11.98 -7.30
CA ILE A 75 -20.01 -12.44 -6.13
C ILE A 75 -19.53 -13.83 -5.64
N SER A 76 -19.24 -14.76 -6.55
CA SER A 76 -18.72 -16.09 -6.18
C SER A 76 -17.37 -15.98 -5.49
N LYS A 77 -16.47 -15.17 -6.04
CA LYS A 77 -15.13 -14.99 -5.47
C LYS A 77 -15.19 -14.33 -4.10
N THR A 78 -16.01 -13.30 -3.93
CA THR A 78 -16.24 -12.68 -2.62
C THR A 78 -16.83 -13.66 -1.61
N ALA A 79 -17.76 -14.52 -2.04
CA ALA A 79 -18.34 -15.56 -1.20
C ALA A 79 -17.29 -16.58 -0.73
N GLU A 80 -16.39 -17.00 -1.61
CA GLU A 80 -15.24 -17.85 -1.26
C GLU A 80 -14.31 -17.16 -0.25
N HIS A 81 -13.94 -15.89 -0.49
CA HIS A 81 -13.04 -15.15 0.39
C HIS A 81 -13.57 -14.99 1.80
N LEU A 82 -14.88 -14.76 1.93
CA LEU A 82 -15.56 -14.59 3.22
C LEU A 82 -16.09 -15.91 3.80
N GLN A 83 -15.94 -17.04 3.09
CA GLN A 83 -16.51 -18.34 3.44
C GLN A 83 -18.03 -18.29 3.73
N VAL A 84 -18.78 -17.54 2.91
CA VAL A 84 -20.24 -17.42 3.02
C VAL A 84 -20.94 -17.89 1.75
N SER A 85 -22.25 -18.04 1.79
CA SER A 85 -23.03 -18.34 0.59
C SER A 85 -23.12 -17.12 -0.34
N THR A 86 -23.19 -17.36 -1.65
CA THR A 86 -23.43 -16.30 -2.65
C THR A 86 -24.77 -15.58 -2.43
N LYS A 87 -25.77 -16.26 -1.86
CA LYS A 87 -27.05 -15.68 -1.46
C LYS A 87 -26.86 -14.65 -0.35
N THR A 88 -25.99 -14.90 0.61
CA THR A 88 -25.65 -13.96 1.69
C THR A 88 -25.00 -12.70 1.12
N VAL A 89 -24.05 -12.85 0.18
CA VAL A 89 -23.40 -11.72 -0.47
C VAL A 89 -24.42 -10.87 -1.24
N ARG A 90 -25.32 -11.49 -2.02
CA ARG A 90 -26.41 -10.78 -2.71
C ARG A 90 -27.29 -10.01 -1.73
N ARG A 91 -27.65 -10.62 -0.61
CA ARG A 91 -28.45 -9.95 0.43
C ARG A 91 -27.77 -8.70 0.98
N TRP A 92 -26.45 -8.72 1.18
CA TRP A 92 -25.71 -7.53 1.62
C TRP A 92 -25.62 -6.45 0.54
N ILE A 93 -25.61 -6.84 -0.74
CA ILE A 93 -25.70 -5.88 -1.85
C ILE A 93 -27.09 -5.26 -1.89
N ASP A 94 -28.14 -6.08 -1.73
CA ASP A 94 -29.53 -5.64 -1.74
C ASP A 94 -29.86 -4.74 -0.54
N SER A 95 -29.27 -4.99 0.62
CA SER A 95 -29.40 -4.13 1.82
C SER A 95 -28.55 -2.86 1.75
N GLY A 96 -27.60 -2.78 0.80
CA GLY A 96 -26.64 -1.69 0.71
C GLY A 96 -25.48 -1.76 1.69
N ASP A 97 -25.34 -2.86 2.45
CA ASP A 97 -24.21 -3.07 3.37
C ASP A 97 -22.89 -3.28 2.61
N LEU A 98 -22.95 -3.92 1.44
CA LEU A 98 -21.79 -4.18 0.59
C LEU A 98 -21.93 -3.46 -0.75
N VAL A 99 -21.00 -2.55 -1.04
CA VAL A 99 -20.98 -1.79 -2.28
C VAL A 99 -20.61 -2.70 -3.46
N ALA A 100 -21.44 -2.69 -4.50
CA ALA A 100 -21.19 -3.41 -5.74
C ALA A 100 -21.36 -2.48 -6.96
N HIS A 101 -20.43 -2.58 -7.89
CA HIS A 101 -20.40 -1.87 -9.15
C HIS A 101 -21.10 -2.70 -10.23
N ARG A 102 -22.13 -2.12 -10.85
CA ARG A 102 -22.85 -2.80 -11.94
C ARG A 102 -22.19 -2.48 -13.27
N ILE A 103 -21.53 -3.49 -13.85
CA ILE A 103 -20.88 -3.40 -15.16
C ILE A 103 -21.72 -4.25 -16.12
N GLY A 104 -22.62 -3.56 -16.85
CA GLY A 104 -23.61 -4.20 -17.71
C GLY A 104 -24.61 -5.07 -16.93
N ARG A 105 -24.58 -6.38 -17.18
CA ARG A 105 -25.44 -7.37 -16.50
C ARG A 105 -24.76 -8.04 -15.30
N GLN A 106 -23.50 -7.70 -15.02
CA GLN A 106 -22.71 -8.33 -13.97
C GLN A 106 -22.48 -7.37 -12.82
N LEU A 107 -22.51 -7.91 -11.61
CA LEU A 107 -22.13 -7.20 -10.39
C LEU A 107 -20.66 -7.52 -10.08
N ARG A 108 -19.87 -6.46 -9.84
CA ARG A 108 -18.46 -6.52 -9.51
C ARG A 108 -18.22 -5.79 -8.22
N ILE A 109 -17.49 -6.40 -7.31
CA ILE A 109 -17.17 -5.82 -6.00
C ILE A 109 -15.71 -5.40 -6.07
N SER A 110 -15.40 -4.15 -5.73
CA SER A 110 -14.00 -3.75 -5.68
C SER A 110 -13.33 -4.32 -4.42
N GLU A 111 -12.07 -4.73 -4.54
CA GLU A 111 -11.27 -5.14 -3.40
C GLU A 111 -11.26 -4.11 -2.25
N PRO A 112 -11.08 -2.79 -2.49
CA PRO A 112 -11.11 -1.83 -1.39
C PRO A 112 -12.48 -1.72 -0.70
N ASP A 113 -13.59 -1.86 -1.44
CA ASP A 113 -14.95 -1.87 -0.86
C ASP A 113 -15.15 -3.10 0.04
N LEU A 114 -14.66 -4.27 -0.38
CA LEU A 114 -14.68 -5.49 0.43
C LEU A 114 -13.86 -5.32 1.72
N GLN A 115 -12.69 -4.70 1.63
CA GLN A 115 -11.87 -4.42 2.80
C GLN A 115 -12.54 -3.44 3.76
N ALA A 116 -13.18 -2.38 3.24
CA ALA A 116 -13.94 -1.43 4.05
C ALA A 116 -15.09 -2.14 4.80
N PHE A 117 -15.82 -3.02 4.11
CA PHE A 117 -16.89 -3.81 4.69
C PHE A 117 -16.40 -4.70 5.85
N ILE A 118 -15.26 -5.37 5.69
CA ILE A 118 -14.66 -6.20 6.75
C ILE A 118 -14.25 -5.36 7.96
N ARG A 119 -13.66 -4.18 7.72
CA ARG A 119 -13.24 -3.25 8.79
C ARG A 119 -14.43 -2.80 9.63
N VAL A 120 -15.50 -2.34 8.97
CA VAL A 120 -16.73 -1.90 9.67
C VAL A 120 -17.30 -2.98 10.58
N ARG A 121 -17.27 -4.26 10.16
CA ARG A 121 -17.79 -5.37 10.96
C ARG A 121 -16.85 -5.89 12.04
N ARG A 122 -15.59 -5.51 12.02
CA ARG A 122 -14.64 -5.88 13.08
C ARG A 122 -14.82 -5.01 14.33
N ASP A 123 -15.25 -3.77 14.14
CA ASP A 123 -15.36 -2.76 15.20
C ASP A 123 -16.79 -2.63 15.77
N ALA A 124 -17.72 -3.50 15.35
CA ALA A 124 -19.13 -3.54 15.77
C ALA A 124 -19.40 -4.74 16.69
#